data_AF-A0A2G4RCR4-F1
#
_entry.id   AF-A0A2G4RCR4-F1
#
_cell.length_a   1.000
_cell.length_b   1.000
_cell.length_c   1.000
_cell.angle_alpha   90.00
_cell.angle_beta   90.00
_cell.angle_gamma   90.00
#
_symmetry.space_group_name_H-M   'P 1'
#
loop_
_entity.id
_entity.type
_entity.pdbx_description
1 polymer ?
#
loop_
_entity_poly.entity_id
_entity_poly.type
_entity_poly.pdbx_seq_one_letter_code
_entity_poly.pdbx_strand_id
1 'polypeptide(L)'
;MERQSAGQKRQKKPEHSVAKAGTTQGCQSAPQASIPAFESTGPTGHRKRMRQRVMAQGAAALADYELLEMLLYVGVPRKDTKPLAKSLINAFGSFQAVIEAKEEDLRQIGGVTRASAALLQNVARVADRLPENGAESRRFLGNWDSILEYADVYLAHTPKGQVRALFLDSRNQLIADETVPAFLHEDSSHEAMACIRHAVAQVLQRALALHACALVTVDLVAEDQTLDESLAQNAPFVRELQRSAPLLAVEVHDHIAIGRGEWRSFNHSAGSKS
;
A
#
# COMPACT_ATOMS: atom_id res chain seq x y z
N MET A 1 32.03 -66.16 -32.75
CA MET A 1 33.38 -66.74 -32.60
C MET A 1 34.30 -65.58 -32.32
N GLU A 2 35.14 -65.43 -31.29
CA GLU A 2 35.56 -66.23 -30.12
C GLU A 2 36.40 -65.27 -29.22
N ARG A 3 36.68 -65.47 -27.92
CA ARG A 3 36.51 -66.60 -26.97
C ARG A 3 36.14 -66.06 -25.57
N GLN A 4 35.86 -66.98 -24.65
CA GLN A 4 35.83 -66.87 -23.18
C GLN A 4 37.27 -66.63 -22.62
N SER A 5 37.57 -66.33 -21.34
CA SER A 5 37.18 -66.92 -20.04
C SER A 5 37.67 -65.96 -18.91
N ALA A 6 37.01 -65.68 -17.77
CA ALA A 6 36.54 -66.50 -16.63
C ALA A 6 37.44 -66.38 -15.36
N GLY A 7 36.87 -66.57 -14.15
CA GLY A 7 37.59 -66.59 -12.85
C GLY A 7 37.53 -65.26 -12.07
N GLN A 8 36.59 -64.92 -11.17
CA GLN A 8 35.80 -65.64 -10.14
C GLN A 8 36.38 -65.54 -8.69
N LYS A 9 35.69 -64.74 -7.85
CA LYS A 9 35.55 -64.77 -6.37
C LYS A 9 36.78 -65.08 -5.48
N ARG A 10 36.99 -64.23 -4.47
CA ARG A 10 36.78 -64.62 -3.04
C ARG A 10 36.69 -63.43 -2.08
N GLN A 11 35.94 -63.64 -0.99
CA GLN A 11 35.70 -62.68 0.10
C GLN A 11 36.74 -62.85 1.21
N LYS A 12 36.99 -61.80 2.01
CA LYS A 12 36.76 -61.80 3.47
C LYS A 12 36.99 -60.42 4.11
N LYS A 13 36.04 -60.01 4.95
CA LYS A 13 36.23 -59.03 6.05
C LYS A 13 36.70 -59.83 7.29
N PRO A 14 37.36 -59.19 8.28
CA PRO A 14 36.59 -58.82 9.49
C PRO A 14 36.98 -57.48 10.18
N GLU A 15 36.03 -57.01 10.99
CA GLU A 15 36.14 -56.41 12.35
C GLU A 15 36.91 -55.10 12.67
N HIS A 16 36.11 -54.07 12.97
CA HIS A 16 35.90 -53.43 14.31
C HIS A 16 37.05 -53.35 15.34
N SER A 17 37.37 -52.12 15.81
CA SER A 17 37.09 -51.64 17.19
C SER A 17 37.61 -50.21 17.51
N VAL A 18 36.67 -49.32 17.85
CA VAL A 18 36.63 -48.34 18.97
C VAL A 18 37.86 -47.46 19.36
N ALA A 19 37.70 -46.17 19.05
CA ALA A 19 37.95 -44.93 19.83
C ALA A 19 39.04 -44.81 20.92
N LYS A 20 39.74 -43.66 20.91
CA LYS A 20 39.84 -42.73 22.07
C LYS A 20 40.18 -41.29 21.63
N ALA A 21 39.81 -40.30 22.45
CA ALA A 21 39.88 -38.86 22.16
C ALA A 21 41.06 -38.17 22.87
N GLY A 22 41.46 -36.97 22.40
CA GLY A 22 42.37 -36.10 23.16
C GLY A 22 43.00 -34.90 22.43
N THR A 23 42.38 -33.72 22.61
CA THR A 23 43.06 -32.47 23.04
C THR A 23 43.65 -31.46 22.01
N THR A 24 43.13 -30.23 22.11
CA THR A 24 43.67 -28.87 21.79
C THR A 24 43.99 -28.39 20.36
N GLN A 25 43.04 -27.58 19.86
CA GLN A 25 43.20 -26.15 19.47
C GLN A 25 44.30 -25.69 18.50
N GLY A 26 43.84 -25.12 17.38
CA GLY A 26 44.60 -24.28 16.46
C GLY A 26 43.66 -23.57 15.47
N CYS A 27 42.89 -22.57 15.94
CA CYS A 27 41.93 -21.86 15.10
C CYS A 27 42.62 -20.90 14.12
N GLN A 28 42.50 -21.14 12.81
CA GLN A 28 42.62 -20.11 11.79
C GLN A 28 41.39 -20.20 10.86
N SER A 29 40.64 -19.12 10.80
CA SER A 29 39.32 -19.04 10.17
C SER A 29 39.42 -18.87 8.66
N ALA A 30 38.89 -19.83 7.90
CA ALA A 30 38.54 -19.61 6.49
C ALA A 30 37.41 -18.56 6.38
N PRO A 31 37.39 -17.73 5.31
CA PRO A 31 36.31 -16.77 5.11
C PRO A 31 34.98 -17.51 4.91
N GLN A 32 34.00 -17.23 5.77
CA GLN A 32 32.67 -17.80 5.66
C GLN A 32 32.00 -17.25 4.38
N ALA A 33 31.76 -18.14 3.42
CA ALA A 33 30.95 -17.81 2.25
C ALA A 33 29.55 -17.40 2.71
N SER A 34 29.16 -16.17 2.41
CA SER A 34 27.85 -15.63 2.76
C SER A 34 26.74 -16.47 2.14
N ILE A 35 25.91 -17.08 2.97
CA ILE A 35 24.73 -17.84 2.53
C ILE A 35 23.82 -16.87 1.75
N PRO A 36 23.46 -17.16 0.48
CA PRO A 36 22.55 -16.29 -0.26
C PRO A 36 21.17 -16.33 0.41
N ALA A 37 20.65 -15.16 0.77
CA ALA A 37 19.39 -15.00 1.53
C ALA A 37 18.12 -15.52 0.79
N PHE A 38 18.25 -16.01 -0.44
CA PHE A 38 17.16 -16.56 -1.23
C PHE A 38 17.63 -17.79 -2.02
N GLU A 39 16.90 -18.89 -1.92
CA GLU A 39 17.16 -20.09 -2.71
C GLU A 39 17.03 -19.80 -4.22
N SER A 40 18.03 -20.23 -4.99
CA SER A 40 18.02 -20.08 -6.44
C SER A 40 17.12 -21.14 -7.08
N THR A 41 15.79 -20.94 -7.04
CA THR A 41 14.87 -21.76 -7.83
C THR A 41 15.21 -21.60 -9.32
N GLY A 42 15.57 -22.70 -9.98
CA GLY A 42 16.11 -22.67 -11.35
C GLY A 42 15.18 -22.06 -12.41
N PRO A 43 15.71 -21.73 -13.60
CA PRO A 43 15.00 -20.99 -14.64
C PRO A 43 13.72 -21.70 -15.16
N THR A 44 13.63 -23.01 -14.99
CA THR A 44 12.46 -23.80 -15.39
C THR A 44 11.22 -23.46 -14.55
N GLY A 45 10.20 -22.92 -15.23
CA GLY A 45 8.91 -22.59 -14.61
C GLY A 45 8.86 -21.29 -13.80
N HIS A 46 9.99 -20.60 -13.56
CA HIS A 46 10.03 -19.30 -12.84
C HIS A 46 9.07 -18.28 -13.45
N ARG A 47 9.10 -18.14 -14.79
CA ARG A 47 8.17 -17.28 -15.56
C ARG A 47 6.69 -17.60 -15.30
N LYS A 48 6.33 -18.87 -15.07
CA LYS A 48 4.95 -19.31 -14.80
C LYS A 48 4.56 -18.98 -13.35
N ARG A 49 5.46 -19.24 -12.39
CA ARG A 49 5.26 -18.94 -10.96
C ARG A 49 5.04 -17.44 -10.74
N MET A 50 5.87 -16.56 -11.33
CA MET A 50 5.70 -15.11 -11.19
C MET A 50 4.38 -14.61 -11.79
N ARG A 51 3.99 -15.08 -12.99
CA ARG A 51 2.68 -14.75 -13.58
C ARG A 51 1.52 -15.17 -12.67
N GLN A 52 1.58 -16.38 -12.08
CA GLN A 52 0.57 -16.84 -11.12
C GLN A 52 0.54 -15.99 -9.86
N ARG A 53 1.70 -15.55 -9.33
CA ARG A 53 1.79 -14.66 -8.16
C ARG A 53 1.14 -13.31 -8.44
N VAL A 54 1.41 -12.68 -9.59
CA VAL A 54 0.75 -11.43 -10.01
C VAL A 54 -0.75 -11.60 -10.18
N MET A 55 -1.20 -12.70 -10.79
CA MET A 55 -2.64 -12.96 -10.97
C MET A 55 -3.38 -13.23 -9.65
N ALA A 56 -2.70 -13.73 -8.62
CA ALA A 56 -3.31 -14.05 -7.32
C ALA A 56 -3.16 -12.94 -6.27
N GLN A 57 -2.10 -12.13 -6.33
CA GLN A 57 -1.69 -11.19 -5.27
C GLN A 57 -1.39 -9.78 -5.79
N GLY A 58 -1.56 -9.54 -7.09
CA GLY A 58 -1.23 -8.26 -7.73
C GLY A 58 0.26 -8.05 -7.96
N ALA A 59 0.60 -6.93 -8.61
CA ALA A 59 1.99 -6.55 -8.90
C ALA A 59 2.79 -6.16 -7.64
N ALA A 60 2.11 -5.68 -6.58
CA ALA A 60 2.74 -5.29 -5.32
C ALA A 60 3.37 -6.46 -4.53
N ALA A 61 3.06 -7.71 -4.89
CA ALA A 61 3.67 -8.92 -4.33
C ALA A 61 4.99 -9.34 -5.03
N LEU A 62 5.58 -8.44 -5.82
CA LEU A 62 6.87 -8.62 -6.50
C LEU A 62 7.87 -7.57 -6.01
N ALA A 63 9.14 -7.94 -5.95
CA ALA A 63 10.22 -6.96 -5.82
C ALA A 63 10.46 -6.21 -7.15
N ASP A 64 10.99 -4.99 -7.08
CA ASP A 64 11.41 -4.15 -8.23
C ASP A 64 12.11 -4.92 -9.36
N TYR A 65 13.12 -5.73 -9.01
CA TYR A 65 13.87 -6.51 -10.01
C TYR A 65 13.03 -7.63 -10.63
N GLU A 66 11.99 -8.14 -9.96
CA GLU A 66 11.07 -9.16 -10.48
C GLU A 66 10.04 -8.55 -11.43
N LEU A 67 9.55 -7.33 -11.13
CA LEU A 67 8.73 -6.54 -12.05
C LEU A 67 9.51 -6.24 -13.34
N LEU A 68 10.75 -5.80 -13.20
CA LEU A 68 11.64 -5.56 -14.35
C LEU A 68 11.96 -6.85 -15.11
N GLU A 69 12.18 -7.97 -14.41
CA GLU A 69 12.37 -9.29 -15.02
C GLU A 69 11.15 -9.67 -15.88
N MET A 70 9.93 -9.40 -15.40
CA MET A 70 8.68 -9.66 -16.13
C MET A 70 8.51 -8.79 -17.39
N LEU A 71 8.86 -7.51 -17.34
CA LEU A 71 8.87 -6.64 -18.54
C LEU A 71 9.89 -7.16 -19.57
N LEU A 72 11.10 -7.49 -19.11
CA LEU A 72 12.17 -7.99 -19.97
C LEU A 72 11.84 -9.35 -20.64
N TYR A 73 10.93 -10.16 -20.09
CA TYR A 73 10.49 -11.40 -20.74
C TYR A 73 9.86 -11.18 -22.13
N VAL A 74 9.28 -10.01 -22.37
CA VAL A 74 8.65 -9.63 -23.66
C VAL A 74 9.73 -9.16 -24.64
N GLY A 75 10.65 -8.30 -24.20
CA GLY A 75 11.74 -7.78 -25.04
C GLY A 75 12.92 -8.75 -25.26
N VAL A 76 13.08 -9.77 -24.41
CA VAL A 76 14.17 -10.76 -24.48
C VAL A 76 13.61 -12.19 -24.33
N PRO A 77 13.06 -12.77 -25.42
CA PRO A 77 12.50 -14.12 -25.39
C PRO A 77 13.59 -15.18 -25.18
N ARG A 78 13.21 -16.27 -24.50
CA ARG A 78 14.01 -17.51 -24.31
C ARG A 78 15.38 -17.37 -23.61
N LYS A 79 15.68 -16.25 -22.94
CA LYS A 79 16.85 -16.09 -22.04
C LYS A 79 16.42 -15.93 -20.58
N ASP A 80 17.35 -16.15 -19.66
CA ASP A 80 17.20 -15.69 -18.28
C ASP A 80 17.40 -14.17 -18.24
N THR A 81 16.39 -13.44 -17.76
CA THR A 81 16.42 -11.97 -17.65
C THR A 81 16.65 -11.51 -16.22
N LYS A 82 16.72 -12.41 -15.23
CA LYS A 82 16.97 -12.08 -13.82
C LYS A 82 18.34 -11.40 -13.59
N PRO A 83 19.45 -11.85 -14.20
CA PRO A 83 20.73 -11.14 -14.09
C PRO A 83 20.69 -9.75 -14.72
N LEU A 84 19.99 -9.61 -15.86
CA LEU A 84 19.86 -8.34 -16.58
C LEU A 84 19.03 -7.33 -15.77
N ALA A 85 17.90 -7.76 -15.20
CA ALA A 85 17.07 -6.93 -14.33
C ALA A 85 17.88 -6.42 -13.12
N LYS A 86 18.64 -7.29 -12.45
CA LYS A 86 19.51 -6.86 -11.34
C LYS A 86 20.62 -5.91 -11.78
N SER A 87 21.23 -6.14 -12.94
CA SER A 87 22.29 -5.27 -13.48
C SER A 87 21.76 -3.87 -13.79
N LEU A 88 20.54 -3.76 -14.32
CA LEU A 88 19.85 -2.49 -14.56
C LEU A 88 19.55 -1.76 -13.25
N ILE A 89 18.92 -2.42 -12.27
CA ILE A 89 18.64 -1.80 -10.96
C ILE A 89 19.94 -1.33 -10.29
N ASN A 90 21.02 -2.12 -10.35
CA ASN A 90 22.32 -1.73 -9.77
C ASN A 90 22.99 -0.55 -10.50
N ALA A 91 22.73 -0.36 -11.79
CA ALA A 91 23.32 0.71 -12.59
C ALA A 91 22.56 2.04 -12.47
N PHE A 92 21.22 1.98 -12.40
CA PHE A 92 20.34 3.16 -12.35
C PHE A 92 19.79 3.48 -10.94
N GLY A 93 19.97 2.57 -9.97
CA GLY A 93 19.63 2.77 -8.56
C GLY A 93 18.22 2.31 -8.14
N SER A 94 17.21 2.44 -9.01
CA SER A 94 15.82 2.05 -8.70
C SER A 94 15.05 1.55 -9.93
N PHE A 95 13.90 0.89 -9.73
CA PHE A 95 13.02 0.50 -10.84
C PHE A 95 12.56 1.71 -11.66
N GLN A 96 12.15 2.78 -10.99
CA GLN A 96 11.73 4.03 -11.64
C GLN A 96 12.85 4.59 -12.53
N ALA A 97 14.08 4.69 -12.01
CA ALA A 97 15.22 5.21 -12.77
C ALA A 97 15.56 4.36 -14.01
N VAL A 98 15.31 3.05 -13.99
CA VAL A 98 15.44 2.18 -15.18
C VAL A 98 14.35 2.46 -16.22
N ILE A 99 13.12 2.76 -15.79
CA ILE A 99 11.99 3.03 -16.68
C ILE A 99 12.09 4.42 -17.33
N GLU A 100 12.62 5.42 -16.60
CA GLU A 100 12.84 6.79 -17.07
C GLU A 100 14.13 6.98 -17.90
N ALA A 101 15.03 6.00 -17.92
CA ALA A 101 16.32 6.11 -18.61
C ALA A 101 16.22 6.20 -20.16
N LYS A 102 17.17 6.94 -20.75
CA LYS A 102 17.27 7.12 -22.21
C LYS A 102 17.71 5.84 -22.92
N GLU A 103 17.48 5.74 -24.24
CA GLU A 103 17.71 4.47 -24.97
C GLU A 103 19.21 4.20 -25.04
N GLU A 104 19.96 5.29 -25.23
CA GLU A 104 21.41 5.37 -25.28
C GLU A 104 22.03 4.82 -23.98
N ASP A 105 21.52 5.25 -22.82
CA ASP A 105 22.02 4.86 -21.50
C ASP A 105 21.67 3.39 -21.19
N LEU A 106 20.42 3.00 -21.39
CA LEU A 106 19.98 1.61 -21.22
C LEU A 106 20.78 0.63 -22.08
N ARG A 107 21.17 1.03 -23.31
CA ARG A 107 21.94 0.21 -24.24
C ARG A 107 23.43 0.11 -23.91
N GLN A 108 23.94 0.85 -22.94
CA GLN A 108 25.28 0.62 -22.39
C GLN A 108 25.33 -0.68 -21.57
N ILE A 109 24.18 -1.13 -21.04
CA ILE A 109 24.09 -2.36 -20.24
C ILE A 109 24.00 -3.59 -21.16
N GLY A 110 25.04 -4.44 -21.06
CA GLY A 110 25.16 -5.67 -21.84
C GLY A 110 23.95 -6.59 -21.69
N GLY A 111 23.29 -6.90 -22.80
CA GLY A 111 22.09 -7.75 -22.85
C GLY A 111 20.78 -6.98 -23.09
N VAL A 112 20.77 -5.65 -22.97
CA VAL A 112 19.65 -4.82 -23.41
C VAL A 112 19.61 -4.78 -24.94
N THR A 113 18.52 -5.26 -25.52
CA THR A 113 18.22 -5.09 -26.95
C THR A 113 17.49 -3.76 -27.19
N ARG A 114 17.51 -3.27 -28.43
CA ARG A 114 16.69 -2.10 -28.84
C ARG A 114 15.19 -2.32 -28.56
N ALA A 115 14.70 -3.55 -28.74
CA ALA A 115 13.30 -3.90 -28.45
C ALA A 115 12.99 -3.83 -26.94
N SER A 116 13.89 -4.30 -26.08
CA SER A 116 13.71 -4.17 -24.62
C SER A 116 13.86 -2.72 -24.13
N ALA A 117 14.80 -1.92 -24.67
CA ALA A 117 14.93 -0.52 -24.30
C ALA A 117 13.68 0.29 -24.70
N ALA A 118 13.21 0.12 -25.95
CA ALA A 118 11.98 0.75 -26.42
C ALA A 118 10.74 0.29 -25.62
N LEU A 119 10.68 -0.98 -25.19
CA LEU A 119 9.61 -1.47 -24.32
C LEU A 119 9.61 -0.76 -22.96
N LEU A 120 10.77 -0.64 -22.30
CA LEU A 120 10.87 0.02 -20.98
C LEU A 120 10.46 1.51 -21.08
N GLN A 121 10.92 2.23 -22.10
CA GLN A 121 10.48 3.61 -22.35
C GLN A 121 9.00 3.73 -22.69
N ASN A 122 8.44 2.75 -23.41
CA ASN A 122 7.01 2.75 -23.69
C ASN A 122 6.19 2.52 -22.41
N VAL A 123 6.72 1.85 -21.39
CA VAL A 123 6.05 1.78 -20.07
C VAL A 123 5.99 3.16 -19.43
N ALA A 124 7.07 3.96 -19.43
CA ALA A 124 7.04 5.35 -18.97
C ALA A 124 6.00 6.19 -19.73
N ARG A 125 6.08 6.19 -21.07
CA ARG A 125 5.15 6.95 -21.94
C ARG A 125 3.69 6.50 -21.88
N VAL A 126 3.45 5.25 -21.47
CA VAL A 126 2.11 4.76 -21.18
C VAL A 126 1.69 5.24 -19.80
N ALA A 127 2.55 5.19 -18.78
CA ALA A 127 2.27 5.77 -17.46
C ALA A 127 1.94 7.27 -17.56
N ASP A 128 2.68 8.06 -18.34
CA ASP A 128 2.42 9.48 -18.61
C ASP A 128 1.04 9.76 -19.26
N ARG A 129 0.41 8.73 -19.85
CA ARG A 129 -0.87 8.81 -20.59
C ARG A 129 -2.00 8.03 -19.94
N LEU A 130 -1.68 7.18 -18.98
CA LEU A 130 -2.66 6.70 -18.03
C LEU A 130 -2.93 7.89 -17.10
N PRO A 131 -4.16 8.43 -17.04
CA PRO A 131 -4.50 9.20 -15.87
C PRO A 131 -4.23 8.30 -14.66
N GLU A 132 -3.48 8.80 -13.68
CA GLU A 132 -3.41 8.15 -12.39
C GLU A 132 -4.85 8.07 -11.87
N ASN A 133 -5.45 6.88 -11.91
CA ASN A 133 -6.83 6.62 -11.48
C ASN A 133 -6.92 6.73 -9.95
N GLY A 134 -6.71 7.94 -9.43
CA GLY A 134 -6.47 8.24 -8.02
C GLY A 134 -5.53 9.42 -7.74
N ALA A 135 -4.99 10.11 -8.76
CA ALA A 135 -4.20 11.33 -8.59
C ALA A 135 -4.57 12.46 -9.60
N GLU A 136 -5.88 12.73 -9.75
CA GLU A 136 -6.24 14.14 -9.54
C GLU A 136 -5.63 14.55 -8.20
N SER A 137 -4.88 15.67 -8.13
CA SER A 137 -4.19 16.13 -6.92
C SER A 137 -5.12 16.03 -5.71
N ARG A 138 -4.96 14.97 -4.90
CA ARG A 138 -5.86 14.68 -3.79
C ARG A 138 -5.80 15.86 -2.85
N ARG A 139 -6.97 16.48 -2.63
CA ARG A 139 -7.04 17.77 -1.96
C ARG A 139 -6.47 17.61 -0.56
N PHE A 140 -5.42 18.36 -0.27
CA PHE A 140 -4.85 18.44 1.05
C PHE A 140 -5.88 19.12 1.95
N LEU A 141 -6.24 18.49 3.06
CA LEU A 141 -7.20 18.96 4.06
C LEU A 141 -6.56 19.03 5.44
N GLY A 142 -5.26 19.35 5.50
CA GLY A 142 -4.49 19.41 6.74
C GLY A 142 -4.50 20.79 7.43
N ASN A 143 -5.31 21.74 6.98
CA ASN A 143 -5.54 23.02 7.65
C ASN A 143 -6.97 23.54 7.44
N TRP A 144 -7.38 24.52 8.24
CA TRP A 144 -8.73 25.09 8.21
C TRP A 144 -9.12 25.66 6.85
N ASP A 145 -8.27 26.47 6.25
CA ASP A 145 -8.54 27.14 4.97
C ASP A 145 -8.86 26.12 3.88
N SER A 146 -8.09 25.03 3.80
CA SER A 146 -8.29 23.97 2.81
C SER A 146 -9.59 23.16 3.02
N ILE A 147 -10.05 22.99 4.26
CA ILE A 147 -11.33 22.33 4.56
C ILE A 147 -12.50 23.26 4.22
N LEU A 148 -12.38 24.56 4.49
CA LEU A 148 -13.40 25.55 4.16
C LEU A 148 -13.50 25.77 2.65
N GLU A 149 -12.37 25.88 1.94
CA GLU A 149 -12.32 25.91 0.47
C GLU A 149 -12.97 24.64 -0.12
N TYR A 150 -12.66 23.47 0.43
CA TYR A 150 -13.29 22.22 0.01
C TYR A 150 -14.81 22.24 0.23
N ALA A 151 -15.28 22.72 1.38
CA ALA A 151 -16.70 22.82 1.66
C ALA A 151 -17.42 23.81 0.72
N ASP A 152 -16.83 24.98 0.47
CA ASP A 152 -17.41 26.01 -0.38
C ASP A 152 -17.42 25.61 -1.87
N VAL A 153 -16.46 24.81 -2.34
CA VAL A 153 -16.43 24.34 -3.74
C VAL A 153 -17.24 23.06 -3.95
N TYR A 154 -17.13 22.06 -3.06
CA TYR A 154 -17.68 20.71 -3.27
C TYR A 154 -18.93 20.41 -2.44
N LEU A 155 -19.12 21.05 -1.27
CA LEU A 155 -20.26 20.81 -0.38
C LEU A 155 -21.34 21.90 -0.43
N ALA A 156 -21.12 23.01 -1.16
CA ALA A 156 -22.09 24.10 -1.28
C ALA A 156 -23.46 23.61 -1.80
N HIS A 157 -23.45 22.82 -2.88
CA HIS A 157 -24.65 22.25 -3.52
C HIS A 157 -25.12 20.93 -2.90
N THR A 158 -24.40 20.41 -1.90
CA THR A 158 -24.76 19.17 -1.21
C THR A 158 -25.94 19.43 -0.27
N PRO A 159 -26.94 18.51 -0.21
CA PRO A 159 -28.10 18.65 0.68
C PRO A 159 -27.70 18.94 2.13
N LYS A 160 -28.46 19.83 2.77
CA LYS A 160 -28.33 20.17 4.20
C LYS A 160 -29.09 19.17 5.07
N GLY A 161 -28.83 19.18 6.38
CA GLY A 161 -29.35 18.21 7.34
C GLY A 161 -28.64 16.86 7.27
N GLN A 162 -27.34 16.83 6.92
CA GLN A 162 -26.55 15.59 6.93
C GLN A 162 -25.08 15.82 7.32
N VAL A 163 -24.48 14.80 7.93
CA VAL A 163 -23.06 14.75 8.25
C VAL A 163 -22.30 14.02 7.13
N ARG A 164 -21.20 14.59 6.69
CA ARG A 164 -20.21 13.99 5.77
C ARG A 164 -18.99 13.51 6.55
N ALA A 165 -18.38 12.43 6.10
CA ALA A 165 -17.09 11.92 6.58
C ALA A 165 -16.05 12.06 5.45
N LEU A 166 -15.03 12.87 5.71
CA LEU A 166 -13.87 13.10 4.85
C LEU A 166 -12.75 12.16 5.32
N PHE A 167 -12.48 11.11 4.56
CA PHE A 167 -11.45 10.12 4.86
C PHE A 167 -10.11 10.56 4.29
N LEU A 168 -9.06 10.59 5.13
CA LEU A 168 -7.76 11.16 4.80
C LEU A 168 -6.63 10.13 4.89
N ASP A 169 -5.60 10.30 4.05
CA ASP A 169 -4.35 9.54 4.18
C ASP A 169 -3.38 10.16 5.21
N SER A 170 -2.20 9.53 5.38
CA SER A 170 -1.14 9.98 6.30
C SER A 170 -0.51 11.34 5.94
N ARG A 171 -0.87 11.95 4.82
CA ARG A 171 -0.47 13.30 4.39
C ARG A 171 -1.64 14.27 4.46
N ASN A 172 -2.73 13.90 5.13
CA ASN A 172 -4.01 14.61 5.18
C ASN A 172 -4.59 14.90 3.78
N GLN A 173 -4.37 14.02 2.81
CA GLN A 173 -5.01 14.14 1.49
C GLN A 173 -6.33 13.37 1.47
N LEU A 174 -7.38 13.98 0.88
CA LEU A 174 -8.70 13.37 0.76
C LEU A 174 -8.66 12.09 -0.11
N ILE A 175 -9.04 10.97 0.50
CA ILE A 175 -9.25 9.67 -0.16
C ILE A 175 -10.69 9.57 -0.67
N ALA A 176 -11.67 9.90 0.18
CA ALA A 176 -13.10 9.86 -0.15
C ALA A 176 -13.92 10.81 0.75
N ASP A 177 -15.06 11.28 0.23
CA ASP A 177 -16.05 12.10 0.92
C ASP A 177 -17.42 11.42 0.81
N GLU A 178 -17.96 10.95 1.94
CA GLU A 178 -19.17 10.10 1.98
C GLU A 178 -20.15 10.57 3.05
N THR A 179 -21.45 10.35 2.83
CA THR A 179 -22.48 10.68 3.83
C THR A 179 -22.47 9.66 4.96
N VAL A 180 -22.43 10.16 6.20
CA VAL A 180 -22.62 9.33 7.39
C VAL A 180 -24.06 8.81 7.40
N PRO A 181 -24.30 7.51 7.63
CA PRO A 181 -25.65 6.96 7.75
C PRO A 181 -26.46 7.72 8.80
N ALA A 182 -27.72 8.04 8.51
CA ALA A 182 -28.59 8.73 9.46
C ALA A 182 -28.70 7.94 10.77
N PHE A 183 -28.52 8.64 11.90
CA PHE A 183 -28.70 8.10 13.25
C PHE A 183 -29.72 8.95 13.99
N LEU A 184 -30.51 8.32 14.86
CA LEU A 184 -31.52 9.02 15.64
C LEU A 184 -30.85 9.82 16.77
N HIS A 185 -31.28 11.08 16.91
CA HIS A 185 -30.85 11.98 17.99
C HIS A 185 -31.89 12.06 19.12
N GLU A 186 -33.09 11.52 18.89
CA GLU A 186 -34.20 11.59 19.82
C GLU A 186 -34.01 10.57 20.96
N ASP A 187 -34.12 11.09 22.18
CA ASP A 187 -33.93 10.45 23.49
C ASP A 187 -32.51 10.03 23.89
N SER A 188 -32.18 10.30 25.16
CA SER A 188 -31.00 9.75 25.85
C SER A 188 -31.19 8.27 26.25
N SER A 189 -31.89 7.51 25.41
CA SER A 189 -32.23 6.11 25.64
C SER A 189 -31.05 5.18 25.36
N HIS A 190 -31.14 3.94 25.84
CA HIS A 190 -30.15 2.90 25.49
C HIS A 190 -30.12 2.61 23.98
N GLU A 191 -31.27 2.79 23.31
CA GLU A 191 -31.49 2.51 21.89
C GLU A 191 -30.85 3.58 20.99
N ALA A 192 -30.98 4.87 21.34
CA ALA A 192 -30.30 5.95 20.64
C ALA A 192 -28.77 5.80 20.68
N MET A 193 -28.22 5.47 21.87
CA MET A 193 -26.79 5.18 22.01
C MET A 193 -26.35 3.92 21.24
N ALA A 194 -27.24 2.96 20.99
CA ALA A 194 -26.95 1.82 20.11
C ALA A 194 -26.90 2.25 18.63
N CYS A 195 -27.82 3.12 18.19
CA CYS A 195 -27.80 3.70 16.84
C CYS A 195 -26.52 4.52 16.58
N ILE A 196 -26.11 5.36 17.54
CA ILE A 196 -24.86 6.13 17.46
C ILE A 196 -23.64 5.22 17.31
N ARG A 197 -23.51 4.18 18.16
CA ARG A 197 -22.42 3.20 18.03
C ARG A 197 -22.45 2.46 16.69
N HIS A 198 -23.63 2.19 16.14
CA HIS A 198 -23.76 1.57 14.83
C HIS A 198 -23.30 2.49 13.70
N ALA A 199 -23.66 3.78 13.71
CA ALA A 199 -23.18 4.76 12.74
C ALA A 199 -21.64 4.94 12.83
N VAL A 200 -21.08 5.06 14.04
CA VAL A 200 -19.63 5.10 14.26
C VAL A 200 -18.95 3.84 13.73
N ALA A 201 -19.51 2.65 13.98
CA ALA A 201 -18.96 1.41 13.46
C ALA A 201 -18.95 1.36 11.93
N GLN A 202 -19.98 1.87 11.24
CA GLN A 202 -20.00 1.97 9.77
C GLN A 202 -18.92 2.94 9.25
N VAL A 203 -18.78 4.13 9.85
CA VAL A 203 -17.73 5.10 9.49
C VAL A 203 -16.34 4.49 9.66
N LEU A 204 -16.08 3.76 10.75
CA LEU A 204 -14.79 3.13 11.00
C LEU A 204 -14.52 1.91 10.11
N GLN A 205 -15.54 1.09 9.82
CA GLN A 205 -15.42 0.05 8.78
C GLN A 205 -15.05 0.65 7.43
N ARG A 206 -15.62 1.82 7.09
CA ARG A 206 -15.31 2.51 5.84
C ARG A 206 -13.89 3.10 5.83
N ALA A 207 -13.46 3.71 6.93
CA ALA A 207 -12.08 4.20 7.10
C ALA A 207 -11.05 3.08 6.87
N LEU A 208 -11.27 1.90 7.48
CA LEU A 208 -10.41 0.72 7.29
C LEU A 208 -10.43 0.20 5.86
N ALA A 209 -11.60 0.13 5.21
CA ALA A 209 -11.74 -0.29 3.82
C ALA A 209 -11.08 0.67 2.81
N LEU A 210 -10.88 1.92 3.20
CA LEU A 210 -10.20 2.97 2.42
C LEU A 210 -8.71 3.12 2.78
N HIS A 211 -8.22 2.40 3.79
CA HIS A 211 -6.89 2.59 4.39
C HIS A 211 -6.64 4.04 4.87
N ALA A 212 -7.69 4.70 5.37
CA ALA A 212 -7.58 6.05 5.92
C ALA A 212 -6.78 6.06 7.24
N CYS A 213 -5.92 7.05 7.39
CA CYS A 213 -5.14 7.29 8.62
C CYS A 213 -5.83 8.31 9.54
N ALA A 214 -6.63 9.21 8.97
CA ALA A 214 -7.39 10.20 9.72
C ALA A 214 -8.76 10.46 9.07
N LEU A 215 -9.65 11.15 9.79
CA LEU A 215 -10.91 11.64 9.27
C LEU A 215 -11.27 13.02 9.85
N VAL A 216 -12.01 13.79 9.05
CA VAL A 216 -12.76 14.99 9.48
C VAL A 216 -14.24 14.71 9.24
N THR A 217 -15.11 15.15 10.13
CA THR A 217 -16.56 15.14 9.85
C THR A 217 -17.09 16.55 9.63
N VAL A 218 -17.94 16.73 8.63
CA VAL A 218 -18.53 18.02 8.27
C VAL A 218 -20.05 17.90 8.32
N ASP A 219 -20.66 18.62 9.24
CA ASP A 219 -22.10 18.72 9.40
C ASP A 219 -22.64 19.89 8.56
N LEU A 220 -23.46 19.56 7.56
CA LEU A 220 -24.07 20.54 6.66
C LEU A 220 -25.40 20.97 7.28
N VAL A 221 -25.35 21.92 8.20
CA VAL A 221 -26.46 22.29 9.09
C VAL A 221 -27.71 22.70 8.31
N ALA A 222 -28.87 22.23 8.78
CA ALA A 222 -30.17 22.51 8.19
C ALA A 222 -30.52 24.02 8.24
N GLU A 223 -31.34 24.50 7.30
CA GLU A 223 -31.62 25.93 7.17
C GLU A 223 -32.41 26.52 8.36
N ASP A 224 -33.15 25.68 9.10
CA ASP A 224 -33.95 26.03 10.26
C ASP A 224 -33.19 25.92 11.60
N GLN A 225 -31.96 25.39 11.59
CA GLN A 225 -31.16 25.11 12.78
C GLN A 225 -29.95 26.05 12.90
N THR A 226 -29.52 26.35 14.13
CA THR A 226 -28.26 27.07 14.39
C THR A 226 -27.06 26.12 14.45
N LEU A 227 -25.85 26.64 14.16
CA LEU A 227 -24.62 25.83 14.22
C LEU A 227 -24.40 25.22 15.61
N ASP A 228 -24.69 25.96 16.68
CA ASP A 228 -24.46 25.52 18.06
C ASP A 228 -25.47 24.44 18.49
N GLU A 229 -26.73 24.50 18.01
CA GLU A 229 -27.71 23.42 18.19
C GLU A 229 -27.28 22.14 17.46
N SER A 230 -26.81 22.27 16.21
CA SER A 230 -26.33 21.12 15.41
C SER A 230 -25.11 20.45 16.05
N LEU A 231 -24.15 21.24 16.54
CA LEU A 231 -23.01 20.72 17.31
C LEU A 231 -23.44 20.04 18.62
N ALA A 232 -24.42 20.59 19.34
CA ALA A 232 -24.95 19.97 20.56
C ALA A 232 -25.66 18.64 20.26
N GLN A 233 -26.43 18.58 19.18
CA GLN A 233 -27.14 17.40 18.70
C GLN A 233 -26.18 16.29 18.22
N ASN A 234 -25.07 16.67 17.57
CA ASN A 234 -24.04 15.73 17.10
C ASN A 234 -23.00 15.35 18.17
N ALA A 235 -22.95 16.05 19.31
CA ALA A 235 -21.97 15.82 20.37
C ALA A 235 -21.84 14.36 20.85
N PRO A 236 -22.92 13.56 21.01
CA PRO A 236 -22.80 12.15 21.41
C PRO A 236 -22.08 11.30 20.35
N PHE A 237 -22.36 11.54 19.06
CA PHE A 237 -21.70 10.87 17.94
C PHE A 237 -20.23 11.25 17.84
N VAL A 238 -19.90 12.54 17.92
CA VAL A 238 -18.51 13.02 17.85
C VAL A 238 -17.66 12.43 18.99
N ARG A 239 -18.18 12.42 20.23
CA ARG A 239 -17.48 11.83 21.38
C ARG A 239 -17.28 10.32 21.24
N GLU A 240 -18.28 9.59 20.73
CA GLU A 240 -18.16 8.15 20.50
C GLU A 240 -17.14 7.83 19.38
N LEU A 241 -17.09 8.66 18.34
CA LEU A 241 -16.14 8.56 17.23
C LEU A 241 -14.71 8.86 17.70
N GLN A 242 -14.50 9.97 18.42
CA GLN A 242 -13.23 10.34 19.04
C GLN A 242 -12.71 9.27 20.01
N ARG A 243 -13.60 8.56 20.73
CA ARG A 243 -13.23 7.45 21.61
C ARG A 243 -12.86 6.18 20.84
N SER A 244 -13.52 5.90 19.72
CA SER A 244 -13.45 4.60 19.05
C SER A 244 -12.42 4.54 17.92
N ALA A 245 -12.23 5.63 17.18
CA ALA A 245 -11.30 5.66 16.04
C ALA A 245 -9.83 5.37 16.42
N PRO A 246 -9.27 5.90 17.54
CA PRO A 246 -7.89 5.63 17.91
C PRO A 246 -7.61 4.15 18.22
N LEU A 247 -8.63 3.37 18.61
CA LEU A 247 -8.51 1.93 18.84
C LEU A 247 -8.21 1.15 17.54
N LEU A 248 -8.45 1.77 16.38
CA LEU A 248 -8.20 1.24 15.04
C LEU A 248 -7.07 2.00 14.33
N ALA A 249 -6.28 2.79 15.07
CA ALA A 249 -5.24 3.68 14.54
C ALA A 249 -5.73 4.70 13.50
N VAL A 250 -6.98 5.16 13.62
CA VAL A 250 -7.54 6.25 12.82
C VAL A 250 -7.69 7.50 13.70
N GLU A 251 -7.10 8.62 13.28
CA GLU A 251 -7.22 9.91 13.97
C GLU A 251 -8.54 10.63 13.60
N VAL A 252 -9.11 11.40 14.52
CA VAL A 252 -10.29 12.24 14.28
C VAL A 252 -9.87 13.68 14.52
N HIS A 253 -9.60 14.42 13.44
CA HIS A 253 -9.10 15.79 13.53
C HIS A 253 -10.14 16.72 14.14
N ASP A 254 -11.35 16.75 13.57
CA ASP A 254 -12.45 17.54 14.11
C ASP A 254 -13.84 17.12 13.57
N HIS A 255 -14.86 17.73 14.17
CA HIS A 255 -16.21 17.82 13.64
C HIS A 255 -16.58 19.29 13.43
N ILE A 256 -17.03 19.63 12.22
CA ILE A 256 -17.22 21.02 11.77
C ILE A 256 -18.66 21.21 11.31
N ALA A 257 -19.42 22.06 11.99
CA ALA A 257 -20.73 22.51 11.55
C ALA A 257 -20.57 23.68 10.57
N ILE A 258 -21.16 23.59 9.37
CA ILE A 258 -21.10 24.61 8.32
C ILE A 258 -22.52 24.94 7.85
N GLY A 259 -22.88 26.22 7.85
CA GLY A 259 -24.21 26.68 7.46
C GLY A 259 -24.28 28.20 7.35
N ARG A 260 -25.12 28.71 6.43
CA ARG A 260 -25.35 30.17 6.20
C ARG A 260 -24.09 31.02 5.99
N GLY A 261 -22.98 30.43 5.51
CA GLY A 261 -21.69 31.11 5.33
C GLY A 261 -20.80 31.14 6.58
N GLU A 262 -21.32 30.71 7.73
CA GLU A 262 -20.58 30.55 8.98
C GLU A 262 -20.11 29.10 9.18
N TRP A 263 -19.15 28.92 10.08
CA TRP A 263 -18.70 27.61 10.52
C TRP A 263 -18.37 27.60 12.02
N ARG A 264 -18.52 26.44 12.66
CA ARG A 264 -18.12 26.17 14.05
C ARG A 264 -17.39 24.83 14.13
N SER A 265 -16.33 24.77 14.91
CA SER A 265 -15.63 23.52 15.24
C SER A 265 -16.14 22.97 16.58
N PHE A 266 -16.16 21.65 16.72
CA PHE A 266 -16.48 20.99 17.98
C PHE A 266 -15.33 21.11 19.00
N ASN A 267 -14.08 21.06 18.53
CA ASN A 267 -12.89 21.16 19.36
C ASN A 267 -12.39 22.62 19.57
N HIS A 268 -12.91 23.60 18.80
CA HIS A 268 -12.40 24.97 18.77
C HIS A 268 -13.52 26.03 18.64
N SER A 269 -13.56 27.01 19.56
CA SER A 269 -14.47 28.15 19.47
C SER A 269 -14.09 29.06 18.30
N ALA A 270 -15.01 29.21 17.33
CA ALA A 270 -14.75 29.68 15.96
C ALA A 270 -14.10 31.05 15.76
N GLY A 271 -13.47 31.20 14.60
CA GLY A 271 -13.23 32.48 13.93
C GLY A 271 -14.26 32.73 12.82
N SER A 272 -14.63 34.00 12.61
CA SER A 272 -15.58 34.43 11.58
C SER A 272 -14.94 34.40 10.18
N LYS A 273 -15.69 34.02 9.13
CA LYS A 273 -15.25 34.23 7.73
C LYS A 273 -15.22 35.75 7.46
N SER A 274 -14.04 36.28 7.15
CA SER A 274 -13.79 37.67 6.72
C SER A 274 -13.53 37.74 5.22
#